data_AF-A0A2S2DHY0-F1
#
_entry.id   AF-A0A2S2DHY0-F1
#
_cell.length_a   1.000
_cell.length_b   1.000
_cell.length_c   1.000
_cell.angle_alpha   90.00
_cell.angle_beta   90.00
_cell.angle_gamma   90.00
#
_symmetry.space_group_name_H-M   'P 1'
#
loop_
_entity.id
_entity.type
_entity.pdbx_description
1 polymer ?
#
loop_
_entity_poly.entity_id
_entity_poly.type
_entity_poly.pdbx_seq_one_letter_code
_entity_poly.pdbx_strand_id
1 'polypeptide(L)'
;MNIVCIAWGSLLWKPQGLKLASSWHPGGPPLPLEFARQSDDSPELALVLCETARLAPTYWAYVATGDLDRARAMLQVREKITPERPEWIGSIPARDGTREDPRIAAWLRARRIDAAVWTAVPPKFDGENGRVPTADEVVDWLDSRVGAQRAAAEDYIRRTPAHIDTRNRRAIEARLGWRSLREAHVTQAR
;
A
#
# COMPACT_ATOMS: atom_id res chain seq x y z
N MET A 1 4.69 19.29 -13.65
CA MET A 1 3.57 18.34 -13.64
C MET A 1 2.98 18.32 -12.24
N ASN A 2 1.66 18.20 -12.13
CA ASN A 2 0.98 17.86 -10.89
C ASN A 2 1.04 16.33 -10.72
N ILE A 3 1.90 15.89 -9.81
CA ILE A 3 2.16 14.47 -9.58
C ILE A 3 1.57 14.06 -8.23
N VAL A 4 0.93 12.90 -8.18
CA VAL A 4 0.40 12.34 -6.95
C VAL A 4 1.05 11.01 -6.60
N CYS A 5 1.15 10.72 -5.30
CA CYS A 5 1.40 9.38 -4.80
C CYS A 5 0.05 8.74 -4.42
N ILE A 6 -0.20 7.51 -4.86
CA ILE A 6 -1.36 6.70 -4.45
C ILE A 6 -0.90 5.70 -3.39
N ALA A 7 -1.66 5.56 -2.30
CA ALA A 7 -1.29 4.75 -1.15
C ALA A 7 -2.48 4.07 -0.47
N TRP A 8 -2.20 3.00 0.27
CA TRP A 8 -3.19 2.20 1.00
C TRP A 8 -2.65 1.56 2.29
N GLY A 9 -1.36 1.69 2.58
CA GLY A 9 -0.69 1.08 3.73
C GLY A 9 0.18 2.06 4.49
N SER A 10 1.39 1.63 4.87
CA SER A 10 2.26 2.37 5.80
C SER A 10 2.59 3.81 5.41
N LEU A 11 2.56 4.16 4.13
CA LEU A 11 2.73 5.53 3.65
C LEU A 11 1.74 6.52 4.29
N LEU A 12 0.55 6.05 4.65
CA LEU A 12 -0.52 6.88 5.22
C LEU A 12 -0.16 7.45 6.60
N TRP A 13 0.55 6.70 7.44
CA TRP A 13 0.97 7.15 8.77
C TRP A 13 2.49 7.30 8.92
N LYS A 14 3.27 6.83 7.95
CA LYS A 14 4.74 6.87 7.97
C LYS A 14 5.27 7.19 6.56
N PRO A 15 5.02 8.38 5.98
CA PRO A 15 5.50 8.71 4.63
C PRO A 15 7.02 8.87 4.52
N GLN A 16 7.72 9.15 5.64
CA GLN A 16 9.18 9.30 5.83
C GLN A 16 10.06 9.36 4.55
N GLY A 17 10.47 10.57 4.14
CA GLY A 17 11.34 10.74 2.96
C GLY A 17 10.56 10.95 1.66
N LEU A 18 9.32 10.46 1.55
CA LEU A 18 8.38 10.91 0.54
C LEU A 18 7.90 12.33 0.88
N LYS A 19 8.39 13.32 0.13
CA LYS A 19 8.00 14.71 0.34
C LYS A 19 6.63 14.96 -0.29
N LEU A 20 5.64 15.26 0.53
CA LEU A 20 4.28 15.56 0.11
C LEU A 20 4.06 17.08 0.02
N ALA A 21 3.24 17.51 -0.94
CA ALA A 21 2.74 18.87 -1.09
C ALA A 21 1.28 19.02 -0.64
N SER A 22 0.66 17.93 -0.18
CA SER A 22 -0.67 17.94 0.43
C SER A 22 -0.75 16.89 1.54
N SER A 23 -1.82 16.95 2.34
CA SER A 23 -2.21 15.81 3.16
C SER A 23 -2.72 14.65 2.29
N TRP A 24 -2.90 13.47 2.89
CA TRP A 24 -3.57 12.35 2.24
C TRP A 24 -5.06 12.64 2.08
N HIS A 25 -5.54 12.50 0.86
CA HIS A 25 -6.94 12.62 0.48
C HIS A 25 -7.54 11.24 0.25
N PRO A 26 -8.76 10.96 0.76
CA PRO A 26 -9.51 9.78 0.34
C PRO A 26 -9.96 9.90 -1.12
N GLY A 27 -10.46 8.81 -1.68
CA GLY A 27 -11.07 8.80 -3.02
C GLY A 27 -10.05 8.75 -4.16
N GLY A 28 -8.94 8.03 -3.94
CA GLY A 28 -8.07 7.57 -5.01
C GLY A 28 -8.75 6.49 -5.89
N PRO A 29 -8.08 6.00 -6.94
CA PRO A 29 -8.62 4.93 -7.77
C PRO A 29 -8.85 3.65 -6.94
N PRO A 30 -9.99 2.98 -7.07
CA PRO A 30 -10.16 1.66 -6.47
C PRO A 30 -9.17 0.66 -7.10
N LEU A 31 -8.40 -0.04 -6.27
CA LEU A 31 -7.38 -1.01 -6.71
C LEU A 31 -7.59 -2.36 -6.03
N PRO A 32 -7.17 -3.47 -6.65
CA PRO A 32 -7.35 -4.80 -6.08
C PRO A 32 -6.29 -5.01 -5.01
N LEU A 33 -6.68 -4.89 -3.75
CA LEU A 33 -5.76 -4.89 -2.61
C LEU A 33 -6.00 -6.08 -1.70
N GLU A 34 -4.93 -6.69 -1.21
CA GLU A 34 -5.00 -7.74 -0.20
C GLU A 34 -3.80 -7.72 0.74
N PHE A 35 -4.02 -8.14 2.00
CA PHE A 35 -2.96 -8.41 2.97
C PHE A 35 -2.25 -9.69 2.57
N ALA A 36 -1.19 -9.55 1.76
CA ALA A 36 -0.58 -10.67 1.04
C ALA A 36 0.95 -10.55 0.89
N ARG A 37 1.60 -9.60 1.58
CA ARG A 37 3.06 -9.47 1.54
C ARG A 37 3.65 -9.45 2.95
N GLN A 38 4.35 -10.52 3.31
CA GLN A 38 5.21 -10.53 4.49
C GLN A 38 6.38 -9.56 4.25
N SER A 39 6.65 -8.67 5.21
CA SER A 39 7.84 -7.81 5.16
C SER A 39 9.12 -8.63 5.31
N ASP A 40 10.22 -8.16 4.72
CA ASP A 40 11.55 -8.78 4.89
C ASP A 40 12.19 -8.40 6.24
N ASP A 41 11.92 -7.20 6.72
CA ASP A 41 12.61 -6.59 7.88
C ASP A 41 11.74 -6.53 9.15
N SER A 42 10.46 -6.89 9.06
CA SER A 42 9.49 -6.71 10.14
C SER A 42 8.44 -7.84 10.15
N PRO A 43 7.78 -8.12 11.29
CA PRO A 43 6.71 -9.11 11.38
C PRO A 43 5.37 -8.61 10.80
N GLU A 44 5.42 -7.67 9.85
CA GLU A 44 4.25 -7.00 9.30
C GLU A 44 3.74 -7.74 8.06
N LEU A 45 2.42 -7.86 7.94
CA LEU A 45 1.74 -8.29 6.71
C LEU A 45 1.17 -7.04 6.03
N ALA A 46 1.76 -6.67 4.89
CA ALA A 46 1.42 -5.47 4.15
C ALA A 46 0.29 -5.70 3.14
N LEU A 47 -0.48 -4.64 2.90
CA LEU A 47 -1.39 -4.54 1.76
C LEU A 47 -0.61 -4.33 0.47
N VAL A 48 -0.93 -5.11 -0.55
CA VAL A 48 -0.30 -5.04 -1.88
C VAL A 48 -1.34 -5.19 -2.98
N LEU A 49 -0.94 -4.84 -4.21
CA LEU A 49 -1.72 -5.15 -5.40
C LEU A 49 -1.82 -6.67 -5.57
N CYS A 50 -3.03 -7.17 -5.68
CA CYS A 50 -3.34 -8.58 -5.85
C CYS A 50 -4.52 -8.69 -6.80
N GLU A 51 -4.30 -8.94 -8.09
CA GLU A 51 -5.35 -8.86 -9.13
C GLU A 51 -6.55 -9.79 -8.90
N THR A 52 -6.41 -10.84 -8.10
CA THR A 52 -7.51 -11.74 -7.71
C THR A 52 -8.36 -11.20 -6.56
N ALA A 53 -7.94 -10.10 -5.94
CA ALA A 53 -8.62 -9.48 -4.81
C ALA A 53 -9.74 -8.52 -5.24
N ARG A 54 -10.62 -8.20 -4.28
CA ARG A 54 -11.67 -7.21 -4.47
C ARG A 54 -11.06 -5.80 -4.58
N LEU A 55 -11.68 -4.96 -5.42
CA LEU A 55 -11.34 -3.54 -5.45
C LEU A 55 -11.64 -2.87 -4.11
N ALA A 56 -10.61 -2.24 -3.55
CA ALA A 56 -10.65 -1.50 -2.31
C ALA A 56 -10.32 -0.02 -2.57
N PRO A 57 -10.84 0.90 -1.74
CA PRO A 57 -10.52 2.32 -1.84
C PRO A 57 -9.02 2.57 -1.58
N THR A 58 -8.49 3.61 -2.21
CA THR A 58 -7.13 4.11 -1.99
C THR A 58 -7.14 5.57 -1.60
N TYR A 59 -5.99 6.03 -1.12
CA TYR A 59 -5.69 7.41 -0.81
C TYR A 59 -4.70 7.98 -1.82
N TRP A 60 -4.64 9.30 -1.89
CA TRP A 60 -3.69 9.98 -2.74
C TRP A 60 -3.21 11.29 -2.10
N ALA A 61 -2.00 11.73 -2.42
CA ALA A 61 -1.46 13.02 -2.00
C ALA A 61 -0.59 13.60 -3.11
N TYR A 62 -0.57 14.91 -3.29
CA TYR A 62 0.40 15.55 -4.15
C TYR A 62 1.81 15.36 -3.59
N VAL A 63 2.78 15.08 -4.47
CA VAL A 63 4.19 15.06 -4.10
C VAL A 63 4.82 16.43 -4.32
N ALA A 64 5.81 16.78 -3.50
CA ALA A 64 6.51 18.07 -3.56
C ALA A 64 7.59 18.10 -4.65
N THR A 65 7.24 17.65 -5.84
CA THR A 65 8.09 17.71 -7.04
C THR A 65 7.24 17.69 -8.31
N GLY A 66 7.70 18.41 -9.33
CA GLY A 66 7.10 18.38 -10.67
C GLY A 66 7.75 17.38 -11.63
N ASP A 67 8.71 16.58 -11.13
CA ASP A 67 9.51 15.61 -11.88
C ASP A 67 9.14 14.18 -11.47
N LEU A 68 8.72 13.37 -12.45
CA LEU A 68 8.25 12.01 -12.22
C LEU A 68 9.36 11.08 -11.77
N ASP A 69 10.56 11.19 -12.32
CA ASP A 69 11.67 10.30 -11.97
C ASP A 69 12.13 10.60 -10.53
N ARG A 70 12.09 11.87 -10.13
CA ARG A 70 12.30 12.26 -8.74
C ARG A 70 11.20 11.75 -7.80
N ALA A 71 9.94 11.77 -8.23
CA ALA A 71 8.84 11.20 -7.45
C ALA A 71 8.99 9.68 -7.27
N ARG A 72 9.34 8.96 -8.34
CA ARG A 72 9.64 7.53 -8.33
C ARG A 72 10.80 7.22 -7.38
N ALA A 73 11.91 7.96 -7.47
CA ALA A 73 13.07 7.78 -6.61
C ALA A 73 12.75 8.02 -5.12
N MET A 74 11.96 9.04 -4.78
CA MET A 74 11.52 9.26 -3.39
C MET A 74 10.72 8.07 -2.86
N LEU A 75 9.80 7.54 -3.66
CA LEU A 75 9.00 6.38 -3.27
C LEU A 75 9.86 5.11 -3.18
N GLN A 76 10.78 4.89 -4.11
CA GLN A 76 11.74 3.79 -4.10
C GLN A 76 12.56 3.75 -2.80
N VAL A 77 13.16 4.88 -2.43
CA VAL A 77 13.94 5.02 -1.20
C VAL A 77 13.07 4.76 0.02
N ARG A 78 11.85 5.32 0.05
CA ARG A 78 10.91 5.11 1.15
C ARG A 78 10.54 3.65 1.33
N GLU A 79 10.26 2.95 0.23
CA GLU A 79 9.82 1.55 0.24
C GLU A 79 11.00 0.56 0.29
N LYS A 80 12.24 1.07 0.36
CA LYS A 80 13.48 0.29 0.33
C LYS A 80 13.55 -0.67 -0.87
N ILE A 81 13.04 -0.23 -2.01
CA ILE A 81 13.02 -1.04 -3.22
C ILE A 81 14.37 -0.96 -3.90
N THR A 82 14.93 -2.12 -4.21
CA THR A 82 16.25 -2.23 -4.82
C THR A 82 16.27 -1.69 -6.25
N PRO A 83 17.38 -1.08 -6.73
CA PRO A 83 17.48 -0.55 -8.09
C PRO A 83 17.27 -1.59 -9.20
N GLU A 84 17.45 -2.87 -8.91
CA GLU A 84 17.25 -3.99 -9.85
C GLU A 84 15.76 -4.34 -10.03
N ARG A 85 14.86 -3.70 -9.29
CA ARG A 85 13.39 -3.86 -9.38
C ARG A 85 12.65 -2.54 -9.58
N PRO A 86 13.02 -1.73 -10.59
CA PRO A 86 12.39 -0.42 -10.80
C PRO A 86 10.90 -0.54 -11.20
N GLU A 87 10.47 -1.71 -11.67
CA GLU A 87 9.08 -2.04 -11.98
C GLU A 87 8.18 -2.13 -10.73
N TRP A 88 8.76 -2.29 -9.53
CA TRP A 88 8.00 -2.29 -8.28
C TRP A 88 7.63 -0.88 -7.79
N ILE A 89 8.07 0.15 -8.50
CA ILE A 89 7.52 1.49 -8.39
C ILE A 89 6.68 1.73 -9.62
N GLY A 90 5.36 1.66 -9.49
CA GLY A 90 4.45 1.96 -10.60
C GLY A 90 4.46 3.45 -10.91
N SER A 91 4.29 3.80 -12.19
CA SER A 91 4.06 5.19 -12.58
C SER A 91 3.16 5.32 -13.80
N ILE A 92 2.47 6.45 -13.88
CA ILE A 92 1.85 6.95 -15.11
C ILE A 92 2.38 8.38 -15.30
N PRO A 93 3.00 8.71 -16.45
CA PRO A 93 3.37 7.80 -17.54
C PRO A 93 4.30 6.65 -17.12
N ALA A 94 4.26 5.54 -17.86
CA ALA A 94 5.16 4.41 -17.61
C ALA A 94 6.64 4.80 -17.75
N ARG A 95 7.46 4.24 -16.86
CA ARG A 95 8.93 4.34 -16.80
C ARG A 95 9.54 2.99 -16.42
N ASP A 96 10.77 2.74 -16.84
CA ASP A 96 11.58 1.59 -16.37
C ASP A 96 10.86 0.23 -16.42
N GLY A 97 10.13 -0.06 -17.50
CA GLY A 97 9.42 -1.33 -17.68
C GLY A 97 8.13 -1.47 -16.87
N THR A 98 7.68 -0.42 -16.17
CA THR A 98 6.36 -0.40 -15.54
C THR A 98 5.25 -0.48 -16.57
N ARG A 99 4.12 -1.06 -16.15
CA ARG A 99 2.88 -1.05 -16.92
C ARG A 99 1.91 -0.06 -16.30
N GLU A 100 1.26 0.73 -17.15
CA GLU A 100 0.19 1.61 -16.70
C GLU A 100 -1.03 0.79 -16.28
N ASP A 101 -1.54 1.09 -15.08
CA ASP A 101 -2.80 0.52 -14.61
C ASP A 101 -3.97 1.32 -15.22
N PRO A 102 -4.88 0.69 -15.98
CA PRO A 102 -5.98 1.39 -16.64
C PRO A 102 -6.95 2.07 -15.66
N ARG A 103 -7.07 1.54 -14.43
CA ARG A 103 -7.91 2.12 -13.36
C ARG A 103 -7.31 3.45 -12.89
N ILE A 104 -5.98 3.49 -12.71
CA ILE A 104 -5.25 4.71 -12.35
C ILE A 104 -5.28 5.71 -13.49
N ALA A 105 -5.05 5.27 -14.74
CA ALA A 105 -5.10 6.13 -15.92
C ALA A 105 -6.48 6.81 -16.08
N ALA A 106 -7.56 6.04 -15.92
CA ALA A 106 -8.92 6.57 -15.97
C ALA A 106 -9.19 7.61 -14.87
N TRP A 107 -8.75 7.32 -13.64
CA TRP A 107 -8.91 8.21 -12.50
C TRP A 107 -8.10 9.52 -12.66
N LEU A 108 -6.85 9.44 -13.14
CA LEU A 108 -6.01 10.61 -13.42
C LEU A 108 -6.67 11.55 -14.43
N ARG A 109 -7.19 11.00 -15.54
CA ARG A 109 -7.93 11.78 -16.55
C ARG A 109 -9.16 12.47 -15.97
N ALA A 110 -9.95 11.73 -15.18
CA ALA A 110 -11.14 12.28 -14.54
C ALA A 110 -10.81 13.42 -13.55
N ARG A 111 -9.66 13.34 -12.88
CA ARG A 111 -9.19 14.36 -11.93
C ARG A 111 -8.31 15.45 -12.54
N ARG A 112 -7.95 15.35 -13.82
CA ARG A 112 -7.02 16.26 -14.51
C ARG A 112 -5.68 16.38 -13.77
N ILE A 113 -5.14 15.24 -13.35
CA ILE A 113 -3.82 15.11 -12.71
C ILE A 113 -2.85 14.53 -13.75
N ASP A 114 -1.64 15.08 -13.82
CA ASP A 114 -0.70 14.79 -14.90
C ASP A 114 -0.03 13.42 -14.77
N ALA A 115 0.28 13.01 -13.53
CA ALA A 115 1.01 11.78 -13.26
C ALA A 115 0.72 11.19 -11.88
N ALA A 116 0.99 9.89 -11.74
CA ALA A 116 0.95 9.18 -10.47
C ALA A 116 2.17 8.29 -10.27
N VAL A 117 2.52 8.06 -9.00
CA VAL A 117 3.42 6.99 -8.54
C VAL A 117 2.74 6.16 -7.45
N TRP A 118 3.04 4.87 -7.38
CA TRP A 118 2.54 3.99 -6.33
C TRP A 118 3.47 2.80 -6.13
N THR A 119 3.34 2.14 -4.99
CA THR A 119 4.10 0.93 -4.68
C THR A 119 3.47 -0.26 -5.41
N ALA A 120 4.22 -0.93 -6.28
CA ALA A 120 3.78 -2.06 -7.11
C ALA A 120 4.52 -3.36 -6.77
N VAL A 121 4.96 -3.50 -5.51
CA VAL A 121 5.57 -4.75 -5.02
C VAL A 121 4.56 -5.90 -5.09
N PRO A 122 4.96 -7.10 -5.53
CA PRO A 122 4.06 -8.22 -5.63
C PRO A 122 3.71 -8.79 -4.25
N PRO A 123 2.64 -9.62 -4.16
CA PRO A 123 2.45 -10.54 -3.04
C PRO A 123 3.73 -11.32 -2.74
N LYS A 124 3.92 -11.68 -1.47
CA LYS A 124 5.02 -12.52 -1.02
C LYS A 124 4.62 -13.21 0.27
N PHE A 125 4.68 -14.54 0.27
CA PHE A 125 4.33 -15.32 1.45
C PHE A 125 5.23 -16.56 1.56
N ASP A 126 5.72 -16.82 2.76
CA ASP A 126 6.68 -17.88 3.09
C ASP A 126 7.94 -17.84 2.21
N GLY A 127 8.45 -16.63 1.96
CA GLY A 127 9.67 -16.40 1.18
C GLY A 127 9.47 -16.42 -0.35
N GLU A 128 8.27 -16.74 -0.84
CA GLU A 128 8.00 -16.84 -2.27
C GLU A 128 7.33 -15.57 -2.82
N ASN A 129 8.02 -14.86 -3.73
CA ASN A 129 7.43 -13.71 -4.44
C ASN A 129 6.36 -14.18 -5.44
N GLY A 130 5.26 -13.44 -5.50
CA GLY A 130 4.09 -13.74 -6.34
C GLY A 130 3.10 -14.70 -5.67
N ARG A 131 3.46 -15.35 -4.56
CA ARG A 131 2.54 -16.24 -3.84
C ARG A 131 1.50 -15.43 -3.07
N VAL A 132 0.23 -15.69 -3.37
CA VAL A 132 -0.92 -15.11 -2.67
C VAL A 132 -1.40 -16.12 -1.63
N PRO A 133 -1.36 -15.79 -0.33
CA PRO A 133 -1.82 -16.70 0.71
C PRO A 133 -3.35 -16.75 0.77
N THR A 134 -3.86 -17.86 1.29
CA THR A 134 -5.25 -17.99 1.72
C THR A 134 -5.49 -17.21 3.03
N ALA A 135 -6.75 -16.95 3.33
CA ALA A 135 -7.13 -16.30 4.58
C ALA A 135 -6.72 -17.12 5.81
N ASP A 136 -6.76 -18.45 5.72
CA ASP A 136 -6.39 -19.32 6.82
C ASP A 136 -4.87 -19.29 7.07
N GLU A 137 -4.06 -19.38 6.01
CA GLU A 137 -2.59 -19.25 6.12
C GLU A 137 -2.18 -17.90 6.72
N VAL A 138 -2.86 -16.81 6.33
CA VAL A 138 -2.62 -15.49 6.90
C VAL A 138 -2.91 -15.46 8.39
N VAL A 139 -4.06 -15.99 8.81
CA VAL A 139 -4.44 -15.98 10.22
C VAL A 139 -3.52 -16.87 11.04
N ASP A 140 -3.21 -18.07 10.56
CA ASP A 140 -2.33 -19.01 11.26
C ASP A 140 -0.91 -18.42 11.41
N TRP A 141 -0.39 -17.78 10.36
CA TRP A 141 0.89 -17.07 10.41
C TRP A 141 0.89 -15.93 11.43
N LEU A 142 -0.17 -15.12 11.47
CA LEU A 142 -0.30 -14.03 12.45
C LEU A 142 -0.46 -14.55 13.88
N ASP A 143 -1.23 -15.61 14.07
CA ASP A 143 -1.50 -16.16 15.40
C ASP A 143 -0.28 -16.85 16.00
N SER A 144 0.59 -17.42 15.14
CA SER A 144 1.88 -17.99 15.55
C SER A 144 2.86 -16.97 16.15
N ARG A 145 2.61 -15.65 15.98
CA ARG A 145 3.48 -14.60 16.50
C ARG A 145 3.25 -14.39 17.99
N VAL A 146 4.33 -14.13 18.71
CA VAL A 146 4.34 -13.90 20.16
C VAL A 146 5.10 -12.63 20.53
N GLY A 147 4.81 -12.10 21.72
CA GLY A 147 5.51 -10.94 22.29
C GLY A 147 5.53 -9.73 21.36
N ALA A 148 6.71 -9.13 21.21
CA ALA A 148 6.91 -7.93 20.38
C ALA A 148 6.55 -8.15 18.91
N GLN A 149 6.72 -9.37 18.38
CA GLN A 149 6.37 -9.66 16.99
C GLN A 149 4.86 -9.59 16.77
N ARG A 150 4.08 -10.19 17.67
CA ARG A 150 2.61 -10.12 17.63
C ARG A 150 2.13 -8.69 17.74
N ALA A 151 2.67 -7.94 18.71
CA ALA A 151 2.29 -6.55 18.94
C ALA A 151 2.55 -5.67 17.71
N ALA A 152 3.68 -5.85 17.03
CA ALA A 152 4.00 -5.10 15.81
C ALA A 152 3.10 -5.50 14.62
N ALA A 153 2.84 -6.80 14.42
CA ALA A 153 1.93 -7.28 13.38
C ALA A 153 0.51 -6.75 13.60
N GLU A 154 0.01 -6.83 14.83
CA GLU A 154 -1.29 -6.32 15.22
C GLU A 154 -1.39 -4.81 15.02
N ASP A 155 -0.40 -4.03 15.50
CA ASP A 155 -0.39 -2.58 15.34
C ASP A 155 -0.47 -2.17 13.86
N TYR A 156 0.28 -2.84 12.98
CA TYR A 156 0.22 -2.59 11.54
C TYR A 156 -1.19 -2.81 10.97
N ILE A 157 -1.78 -3.99 11.22
CA ILE A 157 -3.11 -4.34 10.71
C ILE A 157 -4.17 -3.35 11.21
N ARG A 158 -4.08 -2.97 12.50
CA ARG A 158 -5.05 -2.09 13.15
C ARG A 158 -4.87 -0.62 12.74
N ARG A 159 -3.68 -0.19 12.31
CA ARG A 159 -3.45 1.16 11.75
C ARG A 159 -4.02 1.32 10.34
N THR A 160 -4.19 0.23 9.59
CA THR A 160 -4.79 0.32 8.27
C THR A 160 -6.27 0.77 8.38
N PRO A 161 -6.71 1.74 7.55
CA PRO A 161 -8.07 2.28 7.60
C PRO A 161 -9.17 1.21 7.43
N ALA A 162 -10.25 1.33 8.21
CA ALA A 162 -11.31 0.32 8.30
C ALA A 162 -12.08 0.09 6.98
N HIS A 163 -12.15 1.09 6.10
CA HIS A 163 -12.84 0.97 4.81
C HIS A 163 -12.00 0.24 3.74
N ILE A 164 -10.73 -0.08 4.02
CA ILE A 164 -9.96 -1.03 3.21
C ILE A 164 -10.32 -2.43 3.69
N ASP A 165 -11.51 -2.86 3.26
CA ASP A 165 -12.17 -4.10 3.68
C ASP A 165 -11.84 -5.26 2.73
N THR A 166 -10.75 -5.97 3.02
CA THR A 166 -10.25 -7.10 2.24
C THR A 166 -10.71 -8.45 2.80
N ARG A 167 -10.54 -9.54 2.05
CA ARG A 167 -10.93 -10.88 2.51
C ARG A 167 -10.09 -11.28 3.72
N ASN A 168 -8.78 -11.07 3.67
CA ASN A 168 -7.90 -11.47 4.77
C ASN A 168 -8.13 -10.58 6.00
N ARG A 169 -8.43 -9.28 5.83
CA ARG A 169 -8.83 -8.41 6.95
C ARG A 169 -10.01 -9.00 7.72
N ARG A 170 -11.09 -9.38 7.02
CA ARG A 170 -12.29 -9.94 7.68
C ARG A 170 -11.97 -11.20 8.47
N ALA A 171 -11.13 -12.08 7.92
CA ALA A 171 -10.69 -13.30 8.62
C ALA A 171 -9.86 -12.97 9.86
N ILE A 172 -8.92 -12.03 9.75
CA ILE A 172 -8.09 -11.56 10.87
C ILE A 172 -8.97 -10.96 11.98
N GLU A 173 -9.93 -10.10 11.62
CA GLU A 173 -10.84 -9.49 12.59
C GLU A 173 -11.74 -10.52 13.27
N ALA A 174 -12.21 -11.53 12.54
CA ALA A 174 -13.08 -12.58 13.07
C ALA A 174 -12.33 -13.55 13.99
N ARG A 175 -11.11 -13.95 13.64
CA ARG A 175 -10.35 -15.00 14.35
C ARG A 175 -9.40 -14.44 15.42
N LEU A 176 -8.84 -13.24 15.23
CA LEU A 176 -7.86 -12.63 16.14
C LEU A 176 -8.39 -11.39 16.88
N GLY A 177 -9.53 -10.84 16.46
CA GLY A 177 -10.10 -9.63 17.06
C GLY A 177 -9.37 -8.34 16.72
N TRP A 178 -8.42 -8.36 15.78
CA TRP A 178 -7.58 -7.22 15.43
C TRP A 178 -8.30 -6.22 14.51
N ARG A 179 -9.21 -5.44 15.11
CA ARG A 179 -10.00 -4.43 14.39
C ARG A 179 -9.23 -3.11 14.25
N SER A 180 -9.49 -2.41 13.16
CA SER A 180 -8.91 -1.07 12.92
C SER A 180 -9.10 -0.14 14.11
N LEU A 181 -8.07 0.67 14.37
CA LEU A 181 -8.12 1.74 15.35
C LEU A 181 -9.13 2.80 14.91
N ARG A 182 -9.85 3.41 15.87
CA ARG A 182 -10.78 4.52 15.56
C ARG A 182 -10.09 5.69 14.88
N GLU A 183 -8.83 5.93 15.21
CA GLU A 183 -7.97 6.98 14.67
C GLU A 183 -7.31 6.61 13.34
N ALA A 184 -7.51 5.39 12.82
CA ALA A 184 -7.01 4.98 11.50
C ALA A 184 -7.68 5.75 10.33
N HIS A 185 -8.56 6.70 10.62
CA HIS A 185 -9.04 7.67 9.65
C HIS A 185 -7.94 8.69 9.37
N VAL A 186 -7.33 8.58 8.18
CA VAL A 186 -6.31 9.51 7.71
C VAL A 186 -6.96 10.85 7.37
N THR A 187 -7.27 11.62 8.41
CA THR A 187 -7.49 13.06 8.38
C THR A 187 -6.93 13.64 9.67
N GLN A 188 -5.61 13.74 9.76
CA GLN A 188 -5.00 14.73 10.65
C GLN A 188 -4.00 15.54 9.84
N ALA A 189 -4.52 16.61 9.23
CA ALA A 189 -3.75 17.84 9.19
C ALA A 189 -3.73 18.38 10.63
N ARG A 190 -2.53 18.53 11.20
CA ARG A 190 -2.31 19.55 12.22
C ARG A 190 -1.79 20.79 11.51
#